data_AF-A0A4R5AIQ3-F1
#
_entry.id   AF-A0A4R5AIQ3-F1
#
_cell.length_a   1.000
_cell.length_b   1.000
_cell.length_c   1.000
_cell.angle_alpha   90.00
_cell.angle_beta   90.00
_cell.angle_gamma   90.00
#
_symmetry.space_group_name_H-M   'P 1'
#
loop_
_entity.id
_entity.type
_entity.pdbx_description
1 polymer ?
#
loop_
_entity_poly.entity_id
_entity_poly.type
_entity_poly.pdbx_seq_one_letter_code
_entity_poly.pdbx_strand_id
1 'polypeptide(L)'
;MTGLVAAFAEAWDEVRIHKVRVIVSLIGVLIAVAAMTVITALGDMARQANAEHSERTSGRPATLQVSAWTMDGSMLPAETLTDAYAELVERHSVAYSSVLSNTELRFRLADGTEPVWTTYIDRSYGEMHRIEPEQGRWFTAADERRFAPAVVVNEAFHQRMGEPDLRTNPTVVIGGERPVRATVIGVTPNAYSDEMPSAYLLHAHQAQWGIQGLYPIPPMLELWVPPESAEELTGVLTSDLAGLLGDDLQIDVYRIDPSDFDVIDGQLQWVIRGVSVIALGMGALGLVNIALVTVRYRVREIGVRRSFGATSGRVFFSVMMESVFATAVAGLAGVVLAVAIVENVPIEELIGGSVTDVPPFPVRAAVEGLVAATLVGALAGIIPATVAVRVKVIDAIRF
;
A
#
# COMPACT_ATOMS: atom_id res chain seq x y z
N MET A 1 11.60 21.94 -34.34
CA MET A 1 12.43 20.89 -33.73
C MET A 1 13.92 21.24 -33.59
N THR A 2 14.49 22.18 -34.36
CA THR A 2 15.93 22.51 -34.29
C THR A 2 16.38 23.31 -33.07
N GLY A 3 15.50 24.12 -32.45
CA GLY A 3 15.87 24.96 -31.30
C GLY A 3 16.06 24.20 -29.98
N LEU A 4 15.27 23.15 -29.74
CA LEU A 4 15.35 22.33 -28.53
C LEU A 4 16.62 21.46 -28.54
N VAL A 5 16.87 20.76 -29.65
CA VAL A 5 18.07 19.91 -29.81
C VAL A 5 19.35 20.74 -29.74
N ALA A 6 19.36 21.95 -30.32
CA ALA A 6 20.50 22.86 -30.21
C ALA A 6 20.73 23.32 -28.76
N ALA A 7 19.68 23.70 -28.03
CA ALA A 7 19.79 24.06 -26.61
C ALA A 7 20.30 22.90 -25.75
N PHE A 8 19.93 21.66 -26.08
CA PHE A 8 20.43 20.45 -25.40
C PHE A 8 21.93 20.21 -25.65
N ALA A 9 22.36 20.28 -26.92
CA ALA A 9 23.77 20.09 -27.27
C ALA A 9 24.66 21.17 -26.63
N GLU A 10 24.16 22.40 -26.61
CA GLU A 10 24.84 23.56 -26.03
C GLU A 10 24.96 23.44 -24.50
N ALA A 11 23.91 23.00 -23.82
CA ALA A 11 23.94 22.73 -22.39
C ALA A 11 24.95 21.62 -22.02
N TRP A 12 25.08 20.58 -22.85
CA TRP A 12 26.01 19.47 -22.61
C TRP A 12 27.48 19.90 -22.71
N ASP A 13 27.83 20.71 -23.72
CA ASP A 13 29.19 21.20 -23.89
C ASP A 13 29.62 22.16 -22.76
N GLU A 14 28.68 22.94 -22.22
CA GLU A 14 28.95 23.88 -21.14
C GLU A 14 29.25 23.20 -19.79
N VAL A 15 28.51 22.11 -19.47
CA VAL A 15 28.81 21.24 -18.31
C VAL A 15 30.23 20.68 -18.39
N ARG A 16 30.73 20.43 -19.61
CA ARG A 16 32.04 19.82 -19.85
C ARG A 16 33.21 20.77 -19.56
N ILE A 17 33.00 22.09 -19.58
CA ILE A 17 34.05 23.10 -19.40
C ILE A 17 34.28 23.39 -17.91
N HIS A 18 33.23 23.38 -17.07
CA HIS A 18 33.32 23.71 -15.63
C HIS A 18 32.93 22.53 -14.71
N LYS A 19 33.42 21.33 -15.04
CA LYS A 19 32.98 20.03 -14.48
C LYS A 19 32.82 20.02 -12.96
N VAL A 20 33.86 20.36 -12.20
CA VAL A 20 33.86 20.20 -10.73
C VAL A 20 32.78 21.07 -10.09
N ARG A 21 32.64 22.32 -10.53
CA ARG A 21 31.73 23.28 -9.90
C ARG A 21 30.27 22.95 -10.22
N VAL A 22 29.99 22.64 -11.48
CA VAL A 22 28.64 22.25 -11.93
C VAL A 22 28.21 20.94 -11.26
N ILE A 23 29.10 19.95 -11.18
CA ILE A 23 28.84 18.69 -10.48
C ILE A 23 28.49 18.94 -9.00
N VAL A 24 29.23 19.80 -8.30
CA VAL A 24 28.94 20.12 -6.87
C VAL A 24 27.56 20.77 -6.70
N SER A 25 27.13 21.69 -7.57
CA SER A 25 25.75 22.22 -7.50
C SER A 25 24.70 21.16 -7.77
N LEU A 26 24.95 20.27 -8.73
CA LEU A 26 23.99 19.25 -9.14
C LEU A 26 23.90 18.11 -8.12
N ILE A 27 24.96 17.84 -7.37
CA ILE A 27 24.93 16.87 -6.25
C ILE A 27 23.90 17.29 -5.20
N GLY A 28 23.80 18.59 -4.88
CA GLY A 28 22.80 19.07 -3.93
C GLY A 28 21.36 18.78 -4.38
N VAL A 29 21.06 19.05 -5.66
CA VAL A 29 19.75 18.74 -6.25
C VAL A 29 19.53 17.22 -6.32
N LEU A 30 20.54 16.45 -6.74
CA LEU A 30 20.50 14.99 -6.82
C LEU A 30 20.17 14.37 -5.47
N ILE A 31 20.89 14.75 -4.40
CA ILE A 31 20.68 14.21 -3.06
C ILE A 31 19.30 14.61 -2.54
N ALA A 32 18.86 15.85 -2.76
CA ALA A 32 17.54 16.29 -2.33
C ALA A 32 16.41 15.53 -3.04
N VAL A 33 16.54 15.30 -4.35
CA VAL A 33 15.59 14.49 -5.12
C VAL A 33 15.62 13.03 -4.67
N ALA A 34 16.82 12.46 -4.48
CA ALA A 34 16.96 11.08 -3.99
C ALA A 34 16.30 10.90 -2.63
N ALA A 35 16.60 11.77 -1.66
CA ALA A 35 16.01 11.72 -0.32
C ALA A 35 14.49 11.88 -0.35
N MET A 36 13.98 12.88 -1.09
CA MET A 36 12.54 13.07 -1.26
C MET A 36 11.86 11.83 -1.87
N THR A 37 12.47 11.26 -2.91
CA THR A 37 11.94 10.11 -3.64
C THR A 37 11.94 8.86 -2.76
N VAL A 38 13.04 8.57 -2.06
CA VAL A 38 13.13 7.45 -1.12
C VAL A 38 12.05 7.55 -0.06
N ILE A 39 11.88 8.72 0.55
CA ILE A 39 10.94 8.83 1.66
C ILE A 39 9.48 8.76 1.18
N THR A 40 9.16 9.37 0.05
CA THR A 40 7.82 9.25 -0.55
C THR A 40 7.55 7.79 -0.92
N ALA A 41 8.54 7.10 -1.49
CA ALA A 41 8.41 5.70 -1.85
C ALA A 41 8.21 4.79 -0.62
N LEU A 42 9.03 4.95 0.42
CA LEU A 42 8.88 4.22 1.68
C LEU A 42 7.53 4.49 2.34
N GLY A 43 7.05 5.74 2.33
CA GLY A 43 5.74 6.09 2.87
C GLY A 43 4.60 5.43 2.11
N ASP A 44 4.64 5.42 0.78
CA ASP A 44 3.61 4.78 -0.05
C ASP A 44 3.65 3.25 0.08
N MET A 45 4.84 2.64 0.13
CA MET A 45 5.00 1.19 0.35
C MET A 45 4.53 0.78 1.75
N ALA A 46 4.87 1.52 2.80
CA ALA A 46 4.41 1.24 4.16
C ALA A 46 2.89 1.33 4.25
N ARG A 47 2.28 2.34 3.62
CA ARG A 47 0.82 2.46 3.55
C ARG A 47 0.18 1.29 2.82
N GLN A 48 0.71 0.91 1.66
CA GLN A 48 0.18 -0.21 0.91
C GLN A 48 0.31 -1.51 1.70
N ALA A 49 1.46 -1.77 2.30
CA ALA A 49 1.70 -2.93 3.15
C ALA A 49 0.73 -2.97 4.35
N ASN A 50 0.56 -1.85 5.05
CA ASN A 50 -0.37 -1.76 6.18
C ASN A 50 -1.83 -1.91 5.72
N ALA A 51 -2.20 -1.33 4.59
CA ALA A 51 -3.54 -1.49 4.03
C ALA A 51 -3.81 -2.95 3.67
N GLU A 52 -2.89 -3.63 2.98
CA GLU A 52 -3.04 -5.05 2.63
C GLU A 52 -3.09 -5.95 3.87
N HIS A 53 -2.24 -5.70 4.87
CA HIS A 53 -2.28 -6.40 6.15
C HIS A 53 -3.60 -6.17 6.89
N SER A 54 -4.09 -4.93 6.89
CA SER A 54 -5.38 -4.57 7.47
C SER A 54 -6.54 -5.23 6.73
N GLU A 55 -6.51 -5.28 5.39
CA GLU A 55 -7.55 -5.96 4.60
C GLU A 55 -7.64 -7.44 4.96
N ARG A 56 -6.49 -8.09 5.21
CA ARG A 56 -6.43 -9.50 5.62
C ARG A 56 -6.99 -9.76 7.01
N THR A 57 -6.76 -8.84 7.94
CA THR A 57 -7.11 -9.02 9.35
C THR A 57 -8.49 -8.47 9.70
N SER A 58 -8.79 -7.25 9.27
CA SER A 58 -10.03 -6.52 9.58
C SER A 58 -10.99 -6.40 8.40
N GLY A 59 -10.69 -7.02 7.27
CA GLY A 59 -11.52 -6.92 6.06
C GLY A 59 -11.27 -5.64 5.28
N ARG A 60 -11.81 -5.60 4.06
CA ARG A 60 -11.71 -4.46 3.14
C ARG A 60 -12.37 -3.21 3.71
N PRO A 61 -12.01 -2.01 3.20
CA PRO A 61 -12.65 -0.76 3.60
C PRO A 61 -14.18 -0.88 3.51
N ALA A 62 -14.85 -0.36 4.55
CA ALA A 62 -16.29 -0.47 4.77
C ALA A 62 -16.81 -1.90 5.05
N THR A 63 -16.00 -2.70 5.75
CA THR A 63 -16.50 -3.95 6.35
C THR A 63 -17.16 -3.63 7.70
N LEU A 64 -18.43 -4.02 7.82
CA LEU A 64 -19.21 -3.92 9.04
C LEU A 64 -19.19 -5.26 9.76
N GLN A 65 -19.05 -5.21 11.07
CA GLN A 65 -19.24 -6.34 11.95
C GLN A 65 -20.50 -6.13 12.78
N VAL A 66 -21.33 -7.17 12.82
CA VAL A 66 -22.61 -7.21 13.50
C VAL A 66 -22.54 -8.33 14.53
N SER A 67 -22.84 -7.99 15.77
CA SER A 67 -22.81 -8.93 16.89
C SER A 67 -23.95 -8.63 17.85
N ALA A 68 -24.46 -9.67 18.50
CA ALA A 68 -25.52 -9.54 19.49
C ALA A 68 -25.29 -10.51 20.65
N TRP A 69 -25.48 -10.01 21.87
CA TRP A 69 -25.42 -10.81 23.09
C TRP A 69 -26.51 -10.39 24.07
N THR A 70 -26.85 -11.28 24.99
CA THR A 70 -27.83 -10.97 26.03
C THR A 70 -27.18 -10.13 27.13
N MET A 71 -27.95 -9.22 27.72
CA MET A 71 -27.49 -8.40 28.85
C MET A 71 -27.19 -9.21 30.12
N ASP A 72 -27.80 -10.40 30.24
CA ASP A 72 -27.59 -11.31 31.37
C ASP A 72 -26.39 -12.25 31.20
N GLY A 73 -25.66 -12.15 30.08
CA GLY A 73 -24.50 -12.97 29.77
C GLY A 73 -24.81 -14.41 29.36
N SER A 74 -26.09 -14.76 29.18
CA SER A 74 -26.49 -16.01 28.53
C SER A 74 -26.15 -16.01 27.04
N MET A 75 -25.96 -17.19 26.46
CA MET A 75 -25.72 -17.31 25.02
C MET A 75 -27.04 -17.52 24.30
N LEU A 76 -27.31 -16.68 23.30
CA LEU A 76 -28.38 -16.94 22.35
C LEU A 76 -28.09 -18.24 21.57
N PRO A 77 -29.11 -19.02 21.21
CA PRO A 77 -28.93 -20.13 20.30
C PRO A 77 -28.31 -19.64 18.98
N ALA A 78 -27.25 -20.30 18.54
CA ALA A 78 -26.54 -19.92 17.31
C ALA A 78 -27.46 -19.93 16.08
N GLU A 79 -28.43 -20.85 16.02
CA GLU A 79 -29.43 -20.94 14.96
C GLU A 79 -30.30 -19.68 14.89
N THR A 80 -30.78 -19.18 16.04
CA THR A 80 -31.57 -17.95 16.12
C THR A 80 -30.80 -16.72 15.62
N LEU A 81 -29.52 -16.61 15.97
CA LEU A 81 -28.66 -15.52 15.48
C LEU A 81 -28.42 -15.64 13.98
N THR A 82 -28.11 -16.84 13.50
CA THR A 82 -27.80 -17.10 12.09
C THR A 82 -29.02 -16.84 11.19
N ASP A 83 -30.22 -17.22 11.63
CA ASP A 83 -31.47 -16.93 10.92
C ASP A 83 -31.74 -15.43 10.83
N ALA A 84 -31.56 -14.69 11.93
CA ALA A 84 -31.71 -13.23 11.94
C ALA A 84 -30.67 -12.55 11.02
N TYR A 85 -29.44 -13.03 11.00
CA TYR A 85 -28.39 -12.56 10.10
C TYR A 85 -28.73 -12.82 8.63
N ALA A 86 -29.25 -14.00 8.30
CA ALA A 86 -29.70 -14.32 6.95
C ALA A 86 -30.83 -13.38 6.49
N GLU A 87 -31.80 -13.08 7.36
CA GLU A 87 -32.88 -12.13 7.05
C GLU A 87 -32.34 -10.71 6.82
N LEU A 88 -31.37 -10.24 7.61
CA LEU A 88 -30.74 -8.93 7.41
C LEU A 88 -30.04 -8.85 6.05
N VAL A 89 -29.26 -9.88 5.70
CA VAL A 89 -28.53 -9.94 4.42
C VAL A 89 -29.50 -9.90 3.25
N GLU A 90 -30.60 -10.65 3.31
CA GLU A 90 -31.63 -10.68 2.27
C GLU A 90 -32.35 -9.33 2.16
N ARG A 91 -32.79 -8.76 3.30
CA ARG A 91 -33.53 -7.49 3.36
C ARG A 91 -32.74 -6.33 2.75
N HIS A 92 -31.44 -6.26 3.03
CA HIS A 92 -30.57 -5.18 2.57
C HIS A 92 -29.81 -5.52 1.28
N SER A 93 -30.06 -6.70 0.70
CA SER A 93 -29.43 -7.15 -0.55
C SER A 93 -27.90 -7.04 -0.54
N VAL A 94 -27.27 -7.40 0.58
CA VAL A 94 -25.82 -7.31 0.73
C VAL A 94 -25.15 -8.38 -0.13
N ALA A 95 -24.25 -7.96 -1.03
CA ALA A 95 -23.62 -8.86 -1.98
C ALA A 95 -22.59 -9.82 -1.34
N TYR A 96 -21.89 -9.35 -0.30
CA TYR A 96 -20.84 -10.09 0.38
C TYR A 96 -21.09 -10.08 1.88
N SER A 97 -21.39 -11.26 2.40
CA SER A 97 -21.60 -11.51 3.82
C SER A 97 -20.91 -12.79 4.24
N SER A 98 -20.51 -12.87 5.50
CA SER A 98 -20.02 -14.10 6.11
C SER A 98 -20.47 -14.19 7.55
N VAL A 99 -21.10 -15.30 7.91
CA VAL A 99 -21.29 -15.66 9.31
C VAL A 99 -19.99 -16.29 9.80
N LEU A 100 -19.41 -15.69 10.84
CA LEU A 100 -18.15 -16.14 11.40
C LEU A 100 -18.30 -16.61 12.84
N SER A 101 -17.55 -17.65 13.18
CA SER A 101 -17.42 -18.11 14.55
C SER A 101 -16.01 -18.63 14.76
N ASN A 102 -15.31 -18.06 15.73
CA ASN A 102 -13.98 -18.50 16.09
C ASN A 102 -14.09 -19.62 17.13
N THR A 103 -13.22 -20.62 17.03
CA THR A 103 -13.11 -21.66 18.06
C THR A 103 -11.78 -22.38 17.96
N GLU A 104 -11.52 -23.28 18.89
CA GLU A 104 -10.41 -24.22 18.78
C GLU A 104 -10.93 -25.61 18.43
N LEU A 105 -10.34 -26.22 17.40
CA LEU A 105 -10.59 -27.61 17.03
C LEU A 105 -9.33 -28.43 17.28
N ARG A 106 -9.52 -29.68 17.73
CA ARG A 106 -8.40 -30.60 17.91
C ARG A 106 -8.05 -31.24 16.58
N PHE A 107 -6.90 -30.93 16.00
CA PHE A 107 -6.43 -31.62 14.80
C PHE A 107 -5.42 -32.69 15.16
N ARG A 108 -5.49 -33.84 14.50
CA ARG A 108 -4.47 -34.90 14.59
C ARG A 108 -3.39 -34.65 13.53
N LEU A 109 -2.30 -34.04 13.97
CA LEU A 109 -1.10 -33.74 13.20
C LEU A 109 -0.06 -34.86 13.36
N ALA A 110 1.10 -34.72 12.71
CA ALA A 110 2.16 -35.73 12.74
C ALA A 110 2.83 -35.86 14.12
N ASP A 111 2.88 -34.77 14.89
CA ASP A 111 3.48 -34.64 16.22
C ASP A 111 2.50 -34.91 17.37
N GLY A 112 1.19 -34.87 17.13
CA GLY A 112 0.19 -35.12 18.16
C GLY A 112 -1.22 -34.67 17.80
N THR A 113 -2.12 -34.70 18.79
CA THR A 113 -3.43 -34.07 18.67
C THR A 113 -3.42 -32.77 19.46
N GLU A 114 -3.53 -31.64 18.77
CA GLU A 114 -3.41 -30.31 19.36
C GLU A 114 -4.63 -29.43 19.02
N PRO A 115 -5.03 -28.52 19.92
CA PRO A 115 -6.00 -27.48 19.60
C PRO A 115 -5.38 -26.50 18.60
N VAL A 116 -6.13 -26.18 17.54
CA VAL A 116 -5.74 -25.23 16.49
C VAL A 116 -6.86 -24.20 16.37
N TRP A 117 -6.47 -22.93 16.33
CA TRP A 117 -7.41 -21.83 16.11
C TRP A 117 -8.10 -22.01 14.76
N THR A 118 -9.43 -22.06 14.79
CA THR A 118 -10.25 -22.30 13.61
C THR A 118 -11.33 -21.25 13.50
N THR A 119 -11.44 -20.64 12.33
CA THR A 119 -12.51 -19.71 12.01
C THR A 119 -13.49 -20.39 11.05
N TYR A 120 -14.74 -20.53 11.50
CA TYR A 120 -15.85 -20.84 10.60
C TYR A 120 -16.21 -19.59 9.82
N ILE A 121 -16.38 -19.72 8.51
CA ILE A 121 -16.65 -18.61 7.59
C ILE A 121 -17.58 -19.07 6.46
N ASP A 122 -18.17 -18.13 5.74
CA ASP A 122 -18.75 -18.39 4.44
C ASP A 122 -17.76 -18.08 3.32
N ARG A 123 -18.04 -18.59 2.12
CA ARG A 123 -17.15 -18.46 0.95
C ARG A 123 -16.70 -17.03 0.69
N SER A 124 -17.60 -16.06 0.84
CA SER A 124 -17.38 -14.63 0.56
C SER A 124 -16.30 -14.01 1.44
N TYR A 125 -15.99 -14.61 2.61
CA TYR A 125 -14.97 -14.12 3.54
C TYR A 125 -13.61 -13.91 2.86
N GLY A 126 -13.21 -14.81 1.96
CA GLY A 126 -11.94 -14.67 1.24
C GLY A 126 -11.88 -13.43 0.35
N GLU A 127 -13.00 -13.04 -0.27
CA GLU A 127 -13.07 -11.82 -1.08
C GLU A 127 -13.12 -10.57 -0.18
N MET A 128 -13.79 -10.65 0.97
CA MET A 128 -13.89 -9.59 1.96
C MET A 128 -12.56 -9.30 2.65
N HIS A 129 -11.74 -10.34 2.89
CA HIS A 129 -10.44 -10.25 3.58
C HIS A 129 -9.24 -10.37 2.65
N ARG A 130 -9.41 -10.32 1.32
CA ARG A 130 -8.30 -10.50 0.36
C ARG A 130 -7.42 -11.73 0.69
N ILE A 131 -8.06 -12.85 1.03
CA ILE A 131 -7.37 -14.09 1.34
C ILE A 131 -7.12 -14.85 0.05
N GLU A 132 -5.85 -14.93 -0.33
CA GLU A 132 -5.39 -15.68 -1.49
C GLU A 132 -4.42 -16.78 -1.03
N PRO A 133 -4.82 -18.06 -1.14
CA PRO A 133 -3.92 -19.16 -0.84
C PRO A 133 -2.73 -19.18 -1.80
N GLU A 134 -1.51 -19.26 -1.27
CA GLU A 134 -0.27 -19.42 -2.07
C GLU A 134 -0.23 -20.79 -2.78
N GLN A 135 -0.84 -21.79 -2.14
CA GLN A 135 -0.99 -23.13 -2.71
C GLN A 135 -2.45 -23.54 -2.70
N GLY A 136 -2.86 -24.27 -3.75
CA GLY A 136 -4.21 -24.80 -3.84
C GLY A 136 -5.23 -23.73 -4.24
N ARG A 137 -6.32 -23.63 -3.49
CA ARG A 137 -7.41 -22.67 -3.79
C ARG A 137 -8.25 -22.33 -2.56
N TRP A 138 -8.96 -21.21 -2.66
CA TRP A 138 -10.02 -20.86 -1.72
C TRP A 138 -11.29 -21.70 -1.93
N PHE A 139 -12.25 -21.56 -1.02
CA PHE A 139 -13.54 -22.25 -1.07
C PHE A 139 -14.37 -21.86 -2.30
N THR A 140 -15.15 -22.83 -2.79
CA THR A 140 -16.11 -22.65 -3.89
C THR A 140 -17.49 -23.15 -3.49
N ALA A 141 -18.53 -22.77 -4.23
CA ALA A 141 -19.90 -23.26 -3.99
C ALA A 141 -20.05 -24.79 -4.13
N ALA A 142 -19.07 -25.49 -4.71
CA ALA A 142 -19.04 -26.95 -4.74
C ALA A 142 -18.61 -27.56 -3.40
N ASP A 143 -17.83 -26.84 -2.60
CA ASP A 143 -17.30 -27.34 -1.33
C ASP A 143 -18.33 -27.33 -0.20
N GLU A 144 -19.30 -26.41 -0.24
CA GLU A 144 -20.45 -26.38 0.69
C GLU A 144 -21.23 -27.70 0.68
N ARG A 145 -21.32 -28.37 -0.48
CA ARG A 145 -22.07 -29.62 -0.66
C ARG A 145 -21.20 -30.87 -0.66
N ARG A 146 -19.93 -30.74 -0.26
CA ARG A 146 -18.96 -31.84 -0.35
C ARG A 146 -19.26 -32.91 0.71
N PHE A 147 -19.06 -34.18 0.34
CA PHE A 147 -19.19 -35.34 1.24
C PHE A 147 -18.00 -35.55 2.19
N ALA A 148 -17.07 -34.60 2.21
CA ALA A 148 -16.02 -34.50 3.21
C ALA A 148 -15.73 -33.00 3.40
N PRO A 149 -15.52 -32.52 4.64
CA PRO A 149 -15.20 -31.11 4.87
C PRO A 149 -13.96 -30.69 4.10
N ALA A 150 -13.99 -29.49 3.55
CA ALA A 150 -12.82 -28.83 3.01
C ALA A 150 -12.25 -27.90 4.09
N VAL A 151 -10.93 -27.85 4.21
CA VAL A 151 -10.23 -26.95 5.14
C VAL A 151 -9.15 -26.20 4.36
N VAL A 152 -9.01 -24.91 4.64
CA VAL A 152 -7.87 -24.09 4.22
C VAL A 152 -7.05 -23.84 5.48
N VAL A 153 -5.73 -23.97 5.41
CA VAL A 153 -4.85 -23.87 6.58
C VAL A 153 -3.75 -22.85 6.32
N ASN A 154 -3.11 -22.30 7.35
CA ASN A 154 -1.94 -21.45 7.14
C ASN A 154 -0.66 -22.28 6.92
N GLU A 155 0.42 -21.60 6.54
CA GLU A 155 1.73 -22.19 6.28
C GLU A 155 2.24 -22.97 7.50
N ALA A 156 2.12 -22.43 8.72
CA ALA A 156 2.55 -23.10 9.94
C ALA A 156 1.85 -24.47 10.16
N PHE A 157 0.56 -24.55 9.84
CA PHE A 157 -0.17 -25.82 9.88
C PHE A 157 0.32 -26.79 8.80
N HIS A 158 0.53 -26.30 7.56
CA HIS A 158 1.01 -27.11 6.44
C HIS A 158 2.40 -27.69 6.70
N GLN A 159 3.31 -26.91 7.28
CA GLN A 159 4.64 -27.34 7.71
C GLN A 159 4.55 -28.48 8.74
N ARG A 160 3.65 -28.37 9.73
CA ARG A 160 3.43 -29.45 10.72
C ARG A 160 2.79 -30.71 10.16
N MET A 161 2.11 -30.62 9.02
CA MET A 161 1.67 -31.81 8.27
C MET A 161 2.79 -32.46 7.44
N GLY A 162 3.98 -31.86 7.38
CA GLY A 162 5.09 -32.32 6.53
C GLY A 162 4.98 -31.84 5.08
N GLU A 163 4.35 -30.69 4.86
CA GLU A 163 4.25 -29.99 3.57
C GLU A 163 3.74 -30.87 2.40
N PRO A 164 2.63 -31.61 2.56
CA PRO A 164 2.15 -32.49 1.51
C PRO A 164 1.71 -31.72 0.26
N ASP A 165 1.98 -32.28 -0.93
CA ASP A 165 1.49 -31.73 -2.21
C ASP A 165 -0.05 -31.75 -2.25
N LEU A 166 -0.67 -30.57 -2.32
CA LEU A 166 -2.11 -30.39 -2.33
C LEU A 166 -2.81 -31.09 -3.52
N ARG A 167 -2.09 -31.37 -4.61
CA ARG A 167 -2.62 -32.12 -5.77
C ARG A 167 -3.00 -33.55 -5.40
N THR A 168 -2.44 -34.09 -4.32
CA THR A 168 -2.77 -35.42 -3.79
C THR A 168 -4.03 -35.42 -2.93
N ASN A 169 -4.65 -34.27 -2.69
CA ASN A 169 -5.76 -34.07 -1.75
C ASN A 169 -5.42 -34.58 -0.35
N PRO A 170 -4.38 -34.03 0.31
CA PRO A 170 -4.00 -34.45 1.64
C PRO A 170 -5.14 -34.24 2.62
N THR A 171 -5.26 -35.15 3.58
CA THR A 171 -6.35 -35.13 4.56
C THR A 171 -5.84 -35.04 5.97
N VAL A 172 -6.54 -34.29 6.81
CA VAL A 172 -6.29 -34.20 8.25
C VAL A 172 -7.53 -34.67 9.02
N VAL A 173 -7.33 -35.22 10.21
CA VAL A 173 -8.43 -35.63 11.07
C VAL A 173 -8.71 -34.52 12.07
N ILE A 174 -9.92 -33.98 12.02
CA ILE A 174 -10.50 -33.15 13.06
C ILE A 174 -11.03 -34.10 14.13
N GLY A 175 -10.45 -34.05 15.31
CA GLY A 175 -10.81 -34.82 16.49
C GLY A 175 -12.11 -34.32 17.15
N GLY A 176 -12.36 -34.80 18.37
CA GLY A 176 -13.63 -34.61 19.08
C GLY A 176 -14.33 -35.93 19.34
N GLU A 177 -15.58 -35.87 19.79
CA GLU A 177 -16.40 -37.08 20.05
C GLU A 177 -16.68 -37.89 18.77
N ARG A 178 -16.77 -37.19 17.64
CA ARG A 178 -16.96 -37.77 16.31
C ARG A 178 -15.85 -37.28 15.38
N PRO A 179 -14.73 -38.02 15.26
CA PRO A 179 -13.64 -37.61 14.39
C PRO A 179 -14.07 -37.53 12.93
N VAL A 180 -13.76 -36.41 12.28
CA VAL A 180 -14.09 -36.16 10.87
C VAL A 180 -12.81 -35.99 10.08
N ARG A 181 -12.73 -36.61 8.90
CA ARG A 181 -11.60 -36.45 7.98
C ARG A 181 -11.90 -35.29 7.03
N ALA A 182 -11.10 -34.23 7.12
CA ALA A 182 -11.17 -33.06 6.25
C ALA A 182 -10.08 -33.12 5.17
N THR A 183 -10.37 -32.57 4.00
CA THR A 183 -9.40 -32.43 2.90
C THR A 183 -8.81 -31.02 2.92
N VAL A 184 -7.49 -30.93 2.96
CA VAL A 184 -6.78 -29.64 2.87
C VAL A 184 -6.74 -29.22 1.41
N ILE A 185 -7.40 -28.09 1.09
CA ILE A 185 -7.59 -27.63 -0.30
C ILE A 185 -6.78 -26.38 -0.65
N GLY A 186 -6.27 -25.67 0.35
CA GLY A 186 -5.50 -24.46 0.19
C GLY A 186 -4.60 -24.19 1.39
N VAL A 187 -3.50 -23.47 1.13
CA VAL A 187 -2.56 -22.99 2.15
C VAL A 187 -2.42 -21.48 2.02
N THR A 188 -2.73 -20.74 3.08
CA THR A 188 -2.58 -19.28 3.15
C THR A 188 -1.21 -18.92 3.74
N PRO A 189 -0.61 -17.78 3.33
CA PRO A 189 0.62 -17.32 3.95
C PRO A 189 0.39 -16.99 5.42
N ASN A 190 1.45 -17.11 6.23
CA ASN A 190 1.41 -16.58 7.59
C ASN A 190 1.41 -15.03 7.57
N ALA A 191 0.66 -14.41 8.48
CA ALA A 191 0.61 -12.97 8.67
C ALA A 191 1.89 -12.40 9.32
N TYR A 192 2.68 -13.25 9.99
CA TYR A 192 3.97 -12.94 10.60
C TYR A 192 4.80 -14.22 10.77
N SER A 193 6.11 -14.10 10.96
CA SER A 193 7.07 -15.22 10.95
C SER A 193 6.71 -16.40 11.86
N ASP A 194 6.16 -16.11 13.04
CA ASP A 194 5.91 -17.07 14.10
C ASP A 194 4.42 -17.30 14.36
N GLU A 195 3.59 -17.15 13.33
CA GLU A 195 2.16 -17.41 13.45
C GLU A 195 1.89 -18.88 13.79
N MET A 196 1.03 -19.11 14.77
CA MET A 196 0.62 -20.46 15.15
C MET A 196 -0.24 -21.12 14.06
N PRO A 197 -0.33 -22.46 13.99
CA PRO A 197 -1.24 -23.15 13.09
C PRO A 197 -2.67 -22.63 13.23
N SER A 198 -3.28 -22.30 12.10
CA SER A 198 -4.67 -21.83 12.01
C SER A 198 -5.39 -22.49 10.82
N ALA A 199 -6.71 -22.53 10.88
CA ALA A 199 -7.55 -23.14 9.86
C ALA A 199 -8.85 -22.36 9.61
N TYR A 200 -9.30 -22.38 8.36
CA TYR A 200 -10.62 -21.92 7.95
C TYR A 200 -11.48 -23.11 7.54
N LEU A 201 -12.74 -23.10 7.97
CA LEU A 201 -13.77 -24.09 7.62
C LEU A 201 -15.06 -23.39 7.21
N LEU A 202 -15.85 -24.02 6.35
CA LEU A 202 -17.16 -23.49 5.98
C LEU A 202 -18.13 -23.58 7.15
N HIS A 203 -18.85 -22.49 7.44
CA HIS A 203 -19.86 -22.43 8.49
C HIS A 203 -20.91 -23.54 8.33
N ALA A 204 -21.38 -23.77 7.10
CA ALA A 204 -22.30 -24.87 6.76
C ALA A 204 -21.81 -26.26 7.19
N HIS A 205 -20.48 -26.48 7.25
CA HIS A 205 -19.91 -27.77 7.65
C HIS A 205 -19.98 -28.03 9.14
N GLN A 206 -20.10 -26.99 9.97
CA GLN A 206 -20.16 -27.11 11.42
C GLN A 206 -21.33 -28.01 11.86
N ALA A 207 -22.55 -27.66 11.43
CA ALA A 207 -23.75 -28.44 11.73
C ALA A 207 -23.83 -29.75 10.93
N GLN A 208 -23.48 -29.71 9.63
CA GLN A 208 -23.55 -30.87 8.74
C GLN A 208 -22.70 -32.05 9.23
N TRP A 209 -21.50 -31.78 9.75
CA TRP A 209 -20.55 -32.81 10.18
C TRP A 209 -20.46 -32.94 11.70
N GLY A 210 -21.19 -32.12 12.45
CA GLY A 210 -21.13 -32.10 13.91
C GLY A 210 -19.76 -31.71 14.45
N ILE A 211 -19.05 -30.83 13.74
CA ILE A 211 -17.71 -30.36 14.13
C ILE A 211 -17.91 -29.25 15.16
N GLN A 212 -17.99 -29.62 16.44
CA GLN A 212 -18.14 -28.66 17.51
C GLN A 212 -16.78 -28.22 18.06
N GLY A 213 -16.67 -26.91 18.26
CA GLY A 213 -15.52 -26.27 18.89
C GLY A 213 -15.36 -26.65 20.36
N LEU A 214 -14.15 -26.45 20.90
CA LEU A 214 -13.89 -26.64 22.34
C LEU A 214 -14.70 -25.67 23.22
N TYR A 215 -15.01 -24.49 22.69
CA TYR A 215 -15.80 -23.47 23.36
C TYR A 215 -16.86 -22.93 22.39
N PRO A 216 -18.14 -22.83 22.80
CA PRO A 216 -19.16 -22.17 22.02
C PRO A 216 -18.91 -20.66 22.06
N ILE A 217 -18.67 -20.06 20.90
CA ILE A 217 -18.61 -18.61 20.72
C ILE A 217 -19.82 -18.21 19.86
N PRO A 218 -20.60 -17.20 20.27
CA PRO A 218 -21.71 -16.70 19.46
C PRO A 218 -21.23 -16.36 18.05
N PRO A 219 -21.97 -16.76 17.00
CA PRO A 219 -21.63 -16.33 15.65
C PRO A 219 -21.77 -14.82 15.54
N MET A 220 -20.94 -14.23 14.71
CA MET A 220 -20.99 -12.83 14.32
C MET A 220 -21.23 -12.76 12.81
N LEU A 221 -21.77 -11.65 12.34
CA LEU A 221 -22.00 -11.41 10.93
C LEU A 221 -21.05 -10.31 10.45
N GLU A 222 -20.30 -10.59 9.41
CA GLU A 222 -19.55 -9.57 8.68
C GLU A 222 -20.21 -9.28 7.34
N LEU A 223 -20.24 -8.00 6.97
CA LEU A 223 -20.84 -7.48 5.75
C LEU A 223 -19.84 -6.55 5.08
N TRP A 224 -19.56 -6.77 3.80
CA TRP A 224 -18.79 -5.82 3.00
C TRP A 224 -19.74 -5.02 2.12
N VAL A 225 -19.85 -3.72 2.43
CA VAL A 225 -20.84 -2.80 1.86
C VAL A 225 -20.14 -1.63 1.16
N PRO A 226 -20.83 -0.92 0.25
CA PRO A 226 -20.29 0.30 -0.35
C PRO A 226 -19.91 1.34 0.73
N PRO A 227 -18.73 1.99 0.64
CA PRO A 227 -18.27 2.93 1.66
C PRO A 227 -19.23 4.08 1.97
N GLU A 228 -19.96 4.54 0.95
CA GLU A 228 -20.98 5.59 1.06
C GLU A 228 -22.21 5.16 1.89
N SER A 229 -22.48 3.86 1.99
CA SER A 229 -23.66 3.32 2.69
C SER A 229 -23.34 2.79 4.08
N ALA A 230 -22.06 2.64 4.44
CA ALA A 230 -21.65 1.96 5.68
C ALA A 230 -22.19 2.63 6.95
N GLU A 231 -22.15 3.97 7.02
CA GLU A 231 -22.62 4.73 8.20
C GLU A 231 -24.16 4.66 8.33
N GLU A 232 -24.88 4.82 7.21
CA GLU A 232 -26.35 4.68 7.18
C GLU A 232 -26.79 3.27 7.56
N LEU A 233 -26.14 2.25 6.99
CA LEU A 233 -26.46 0.84 7.25
C LEU A 233 -26.16 0.46 8.70
N THR A 234 -25.15 1.06 9.35
CA THR A 234 -24.87 0.77 10.77
C THR A 234 -26.09 1.03 11.66
N GLY A 235 -26.73 2.20 11.50
CA GLY A 235 -27.92 2.55 12.29
C GLY A 235 -29.14 1.69 11.93
N VAL A 236 -29.34 1.43 10.63
CA VAL A 236 -30.47 0.62 10.14
C VAL A 236 -30.35 -0.84 10.58
N LEU A 237 -29.17 -1.46 10.43
CA LEU A 237 -28.91 -2.84 10.84
C LEU A 237 -29.08 -3.02 12.35
N THR A 238 -28.64 -2.04 13.15
CA THR A 238 -28.85 -2.06 14.60
C THR A 238 -30.34 -2.10 14.95
N SER A 239 -31.14 -1.21 14.33
CA SER A 239 -32.59 -1.15 14.57
C SER A 239 -33.32 -2.40 14.07
N ASP A 240 -32.92 -2.92 12.91
CA ASP A 240 -33.56 -4.09 12.31
C ASP A 240 -33.27 -5.36 13.12
N LEU A 241 -32.02 -5.54 13.57
CA LEU A 241 -31.65 -6.68 14.40
C LEU A 241 -32.35 -6.66 15.76
N ALA A 242 -32.53 -5.47 16.35
CA ALA A 242 -33.30 -5.29 17.59
C ALA A 242 -34.77 -5.71 17.38
N GLY A 243 -35.37 -5.35 16.25
CA GLY A 243 -36.73 -5.76 15.90
C GLY A 243 -36.89 -7.27 15.70
N LEU A 244 -35.84 -7.98 15.26
CA LEU A 244 -35.86 -9.42 15.04
C LEU A 244 -35.62 -10.23 16.32
N LEU A 245 -34.71 -9.77 17.17
CA LEU A 245 -34.26 -10.53 18.34
C LEU A 245 -34.86 -10.04 19.68
N GLY A 246 -35.49 -8.87 19.69
CA GLY A 246 -36.11 -8.24 20.87
C GLY A 246 -35.23 -7.19 21.55
N ASP A 247 -35.86 -6.36 22.40
CA ASP A 247 -35.23 -5.18 23.03
C ASP A 247 -34.26 -5.51 24.18
N ASP A 248 -34.22 -6.76 24.66
CA ASP A 248 -33.44 -7.17 25.84
C ASP A 248 -31.97 -7.53 25.52
N LEU A 249 -31.51 -7.20 24.31
CA LEU A 249 -30.19 -7.57 23.78
C LEU A 249 -29.29 -6.36 23.59
N GLN A 250 -28.00 -6.56 23.80
CA GLN A 250 -26.98 -5.63 23.34
C GLN A 250 -26.62 -5.99 21.90
N ILE A 251 -26.76 -5.01 21.00
CA ILE A 251 -26.43 -5.13 19.59
C ILE A 251 -25.34 -4.13 19.28
N ASP A 252 -24.21 -4.63 18.80
CA ASP A 252 -23.10 -3.81 18.38
C ASP A 252 -22.90 -4.02 16.87
N VAL A 253 -23.11 -2.94 16.12
CA VAL A 253 -22.76 -2.82 14.70
C VAL A 253 -21.74 -1.72 14.56
N TYR A 254 -20.58 -2.06 14.03
CA TYR A 254 -19.50 -1.09 13.85
C TYR A 254 -18.62 -1.45 12.66
N ARG A 255 -17.90 -0.46 12.17
CA ARG A 255 -16.88 -0.64 11.12
C ARG A 255 -15.62 -1.22 11.75
N ILE A 256 -15.14 -2.32 11.18
CA ILE A 256 -13.88 -2.95 11.61
C ILE A 256 -12.68 -2.47 10.80
N ASP A 257 -12.90 -1.80 9.67
CA ASP A 257 -11.82 -1.23 8.86
C ASP A 257 -11.13 -0.07 9.60
N PRO A 258 -9.78 -0.02 9.63
CA PRO A 258 -9.08 1.02 10.38
C PRO A 258 -9.15 2.38 9.68
N SER A 259 -10.10 3.23 10.06
CA SER A 259 -10.20 4.60 9.55
C SER A 259 -9.08 5.53 10.03
N ASP A 260 -8.41 5.18 11.14
CA ASP A 260 -7.53 6.09 11.87
C ASP A 260 -6.05 6.08 11.39
N PHE A 261 -5.62 5.02 10.70
CA PHE A 261 -4.24 4.93 10.21
C PHE A 261 -3.93 5.97 9.11
N ASP A 262 -4.93 6.33 8.30
CA ASP A 262 -4.78 7.33 7.24
C ASP A 262 -4.42 8.73 7.78
N VAL A 263 -4.89 9.07 8.99
CA VAL A 263 -4.71 10.40 9.57
C VAL A 263 -3.29 10.61 10.09
N ILE A 264 -2.70 9.60 10.76
CA ILE A 264 -1.34 9.66 11.31
C ILE A 264 -0.32 9.68 10.17
N ASP A 265 -0.52 8.84 9.16
CA ASP A 265 0.38 8.78 8.02
C ASP A 265 0.33 10.04 7.16
N GLY A 266 -0.83 10.70 7.07
CA GLY A 266 -0.99 11.96 6.35
C GLY A 266 -0.12 13.09 6.91
N GLN A 267 -0.12 13.26 8.23
CA GLN A 267 0.64 14.33 8.90
C GLN A 267 2.15 14.14 8.78
N LEU A 268 2.64 12.90 8.96
CA LEU A 268 4.05 12.59 8.83
C LEU A 268 4.55 12.87 7.39
N GLN A 269 3.77 12.51 6.38
CA GLN A 269 4.11 12.83 4.98
C GLN A 269 4.22 14.33 4.71
N TRP A 270 3.37 15.16 5.31
CA TRP A 270 3.45 16.62 5.14
C TRP A 270 4.73 17.21 5.72
N VAL A 271 5.14 16.75 6.90
CA VAL A 271 6.40 17.18 7.53
C VAL A 271 7.58 16.83 6.61
N ILE A 272 7.62 15.60 6.10
CA ILE A 272 8.73 15.14 5.26
C ILE A 272 8.74 15.84 3.91
N ARG A 273 7.59 16.06 3.28
CA ARG A 273 7.48 16.87 2.07
C ARG A 273 7.97 18.29 2.31
N GLY A 274 7.64 18.89 3.46
CA GLY A 274 8.14 20.20 3.86
C GLY A 274 9.67 20.26 3.95
N VAL A 275 10.30 19.29 4.63
CA VAL A 275 11.77 19.19 4.72
C VAL A 275 12.40 18.99 3.35
N SER A 276 11.80 18.17 2.49
CA SER A 276 12.27 17.91 1.12
C SER A 276 12.25 19.17 0.26
N VAL A 277 11.21 19.99 0.35
CA VAL A 277 11.11 21.28 -0.35
C VAL A 277 12.23 22.22 0.08
N ILE A 278 12.55 22.27 1.38
CA ILE A 278 13.64 23.10 1.91
C ILE A 278 14.99 22.61 1.37
N ALA A 279 15.24 21.29 1.39
CA ALA A 279 16.47 20.69 0.87
C ALA A 279 16.66 20.96 -0.64
N LEU A 280 15.59 20.84 -1.43
CA LEU A 280 15.58 21.21 -2.85
C LEU A 280 15.88 22.69 -3.05
N GLY A 281 15.32 23.56 -2.23
CA GLY A 281 15.61 25.00 -2.25
C GLY A 281 17.09 25.31 -2.00
N MET A 282 17.74 24.60 -1.07
CA MET A 282 19.18 24.75 -0.84
C MET A 282 20.01 24.34 -2.06
N GLY A 283 19.65 23.23 -2.72
CA GLY A 283 20.26 22.81 -3.99
C GLY A 283 20.07 23.85 -5.10
N ALA A 284 18.86 24.42 -5.20
CA ALA A 284 18.51 25.45 -6.17
C ALA A 284 19.39 26.70 -6.02
N LEU A 285 19.63 27.16 -4.79
CA LEU A 285 20.48 28.32 -4.51
C LEU A 285 21.93 28.10 -4.96
N GLY A 286 22.45 26.89 -4.76
CA GLY A 286 23.76 26.50 -5.26
C GLY A 286 23.85 26.60 -6.78
N LEU A 287 22.81 26.12 -7.48
CA LEU A 287 22.71 26.22 -8.93
C LEU A 287 22.64 27.68 -9.40
N VAL A 288 21.81 28.52 -8.77
CA VAL A 288 21.68 29.95 -9.12
C VAL A 288 23.03 30.65 -9.02
N ASN A 289 23.77 30.44 -7.94
CA ASN A 289 25.05 31.10 -7.71
C ASN A 289 26.06 30.75 -8.82
N ILE A 290 26.13 29.46 -9.17
CA ILE A 290 27.05 29.00 -10.21
C ILE A 290 26.61 29.50 -11.58
N ALA A 291 25.32 29.42 -11.92
CA ALA A 291 24.78 29.90 -13.18
C ALA A 291 25.00 31.40 -13.38
N LEU A 292 24.86 32.22 -12.32
CA LEU A 292 25.19 33.65 -12.36
C LEU A 292 26.66 33.90 -12.69
N VAL A 293 27.57 33.15 -12.06
CA VAL A 293 29.00 33.26 -12.34
C VAL A 293 29.31 32.81 -13.78
N THR A 294 28.69 31.73 -14.25
CA THR A 294 28.86 31.26 -15.64
C THR A 294 28.42 32.30 -16.65
N VAL A 295 27.25 32.94 -16.46
CA VAL A 295 26.77 34.03 -17.33
C VAL A 295 27.76 35.19 -17.40
N ARG A 296 28.47 35.51 -16.31
CA ARG A 296 29.49 36.56 -16.29
C ARG A 296 30.73 36.21 -17.14
N TYR A 297 31.13 34.94 -17.19
CA TYR A 297 32.29 34.51 -17.99
C TYR A 297 32.01 34.47 -19.49
N ARG A 298 30.75 34.24 -19.92
CA ARG A 298 30.35 34.20 -21.33
C ARG A 298 29.63 35.47 -21.84
N VAL A 299 29.83 36.62 -21.18
CA VAL A 299 29.21 37.91 -21.57
C VAL A 299 29.50 38.27 -23.03
N ARG A 300 30.73 38.06 -23.49
CA ARG A 300 31.16 38.35 -24.87
C ARG A 300 30.40 37.49 -25.88
N GLU A 301 30.22 36.21 -25.58
CA GLU A 301 29.49 35.28 -26.44
C GLU A 301 28.01 35.67 -26.57
N ILE A 302 27.35 35.99 -25.45
CA ILE A 302 25.96 36.45 -25.43
C ILE A 302 25.80 37.74 -26.23
N GLY A 303 26.75 38.67 -26.08
CA GLY A 303 26.79 39.93 -26.84
C GLY A 303 26.90 39.72 -28.34
N VAL A 304 27.77 38.80 -28.78
CA VAL A 304 27.91 38.40 -30.19
C VAL A 304 26.62 37.77 -30.71
N ARG A 305 26.01 36.82 -29.99
CA ARG A 305 24.72 36.22 -30.40
C ARG A 305 23.62 37.27 -30.62
N ARG A 306 23.56 38.28 -29.75
CA ARG A 306 22.61 39.38 -29.87
C ARG A 306 22.94 40.35 -31.01
N SER A 307 24.21 40.61 -31.33
CA SER A 307 24.57 41.46 -32.47
C SER A 307 24.22 40.81 -33.81
N PHE A 308 24.22 39.48 -33.86
CA PHE A 308 23.74 38.69 -35.01
C PHE A 308 22.21 38.48 -35.03
N GLY A 309 21.45 39.15 -34.16
CA GLY A 309 19.98 39.20 -34.23
C GLY A 309 19.24 38.22 -33.32
N ALA A 310 19.90 37.55 -32.37
CA ALA A 310 19.18 36.76 -31.37
C ALA A 310 18.28 37.63 -30.49
N THR A 311 16.98 37.29 -30.42
CA THR A 311 16.02 38.00 -29.57
C THR A 311 16.31 37.76 -28.09
N SER A 312 15.95 38.74 -27.24
CA SER A 312 16.05 38.62 -25.79
C SER A 312 15.37 37.35 -25.25
N GLY A 313 14.19 37.00 -25.78
CA GLY A 313 13.48 35.79 -25.39
C GLY A 313 14.22 34.50 -25.75
N ARG A 314 14.93 34.47 -26.89
CA ARG A 314 15.73 33.30 -27.29
C ARG A 314 16.93 33.09 -26.36
N VAL A 315 17.62 34.18 -25.98
CA VAL A 315 18.72 34.14 -25.01
C VAL A 315 18.20 33.71 -23.62
N PHE A 316 17.07 34.27 -23.18
CA PHE A 316 16.44 33.87 -21.92
C PHE A 316 16.14 32.38 -21.88
N PHE A 317 15.43 31.87 -22.90
CA PHE A 317 15.02 30.47 -22.94
C PHE A 317 16.22 29.52 -23.03
N SER A 318 17.28 29.90 -23.76
CA SER A 318 18.52 29.12 -23.84
C SER A 318 19.16 28.92 -22.46
N VAL A 319 19.34 30.01 -21.69
CA VAL A 319 19.97 29.97 -20.36
C VAL A 319 19.07 29.29 -19.32
N MET A 320 17.76 29.50 -19.40
CA MET A 320 16.80 28.81 -18.53
C MET A 320 16.80 27.30 -18.80
N MET A 321 16.81 26.89 -20.07
CA MET A 321 16.85 25.47 -20.45
C MET A 321 18.14 24.77 -20.04
N GLU A 322 19.27 25.48 -19.99
CA GLU A 322 20.52 24.95 -19.44
C GLU A 322 20.33 24.50 -17.98
N SER A 323 19.64 25.31 -17.17
CA SER A 323 19.34 25.00 -15.77
C SER A 323 18.33 23.87 -15.62
N VAL A 324 17.27 23.89 -16.43
CA VAL A 324 16.24 22.83 -16.46
C VAL A 324 16.85 21.48 -16.86
N PHE A 325 17.67 21.46 -17.91
CA PHE A 325 18.29 20.22 -18.37
C PHE A 325 19.27 19.67 -17.34
N ALA A 326 20.13 20.52 -16.77
CA ALA A 326 21.10 20.09 -15.76
C ALA A 326 20.42 19.50 -14.52
N THR A 327 19.35 20.13 -14.04
CA THR A 327 18.56 19.63 -12.91
C THR A 327 17.72 18.41 -13.24
N ALA A 328 17.19 18.28 -14.47
CA ALA A 328 16.49 17.08 -14.90
C ALA A 328 17.42 15.86 -14.93
N VAL A 329 18.66 16.02 -15.42
CA VAL A 329 19.68 14.95 -15.40
C VAL A 329 20.06 14.60 -13.95
N ALA A 330 20.26 15.60 -13.09
CA ALA A 330 20.55 15.37 -11.68
C ALA A 330 19.37 14.69 -10.95
N GLY A 331 18.14 15.09 -11.27
CA GLY A 331 16.92 14.50 -10.74
C GLY A 331 16.74 13.05 -11.18
N LEU A 332 16.98 12.74 -12.46
CA LEU A 332 16.98 11.38 -12.96
C LEU A 332 18.02 10.51 -12.24
N ALA A 333 19.25 11.01 -12.09
CA ALA A 333 20.28 10.31 -11.32
C ALA A 333 19.88 10.13 -9.85
N GLY A 334 19.19 11.11 -9.25
CA GLY A 334 18.65 11.03 -7.90
C GLY A 334 17.55 9.97 -7.75
N VAL A 335 16.65 9.86 -8.73
CA VAL A 335 15.61 8.82 -8.78
C VAL A 335 16.24 7.43 -8.95
N VAL A 336 17.22 7.27 -9.84
CA VAL A 336 17.95 6.01 -10.00
C VAL A 336 18.65 5.61 -8.70
N LEU A 337 19.27 6.58 -8.02
CA LEU A 337 19.87 6.35 -6.71
C LEU A 337 18.82 5.96 -5.66
N ALA A 338 17.64 6.59 -5.68
CA ALA A 338 16.55 6.27 -4.77
C ALA A 338 16.03 4.84 -4.96
N VAL A 339 15.82 4.41 -6.21
CA VAL A 339 15.43 3.03 -6.53
C VAL A 339 16.50 2.07 -6.05
N ALA A 340 17.78 2.33 -6.36
CA ALA A 340 18.88 1.49 -5.90
C ALA A 340 18.97 1.39 -4.37
N ILE A 341 18.71 2.48 -3.64
CA ILE A 341 18.66 2.45 -2.17
C ILE A 341 17.49 1.58 -1.69
N VAL A 342 16.30 1.78 -2.24
CA VAL A 342 15.08 1.06 -1.84
C VAL A 342 15.20 -0.44 -2.11
N GLU A 343 15.75 -0.85 -3.26
CA GLU A 343 15.89 -2.27 -3.61
C GLU A 343 16.99 -3.00 -2.83
N ASN A 344 17.99 -2.29 -2.29
CA ASN A 344 19.14 -2.93 -1.62
C ASN A 344 19.14 -2.79 -0.09
N VAL A 345 18.25 -1.96 0.47
CA VAL A 345 18.06 -1.86 1.92
C VAL A 345 17.00 -2.90 2.32
N PRO A 346 17.21 -3.69 3.38
CA PRO A 346 16.20 -4.63 3.88
C PRO A 346 15.04 -3.83 4.51
N ILE A 347 14.11 -3.39 3.65
CA ILE A 347 12.95 -2.58 4.05
C ILE A 347 12.05 -3.36 5.01
N GLU A 348 12.02 -4.69 4.88
CA GLU A 348 11.35 -5.61 5.79
C GLU A 348 11.74 -5.35 7.26
N GLU A 349 13.03 -5.11 7.54
CA GLU A 349 13.52 -4.81 8.89
C GLU A 349 13.13 -3.40 9.36
N LEU A 350 12.93 -2.45 8.44
CA LEU A 350 12.59 -1.06 8.75
C LEU A 350 11.08 -0.82 8.89
N ILE A 351 10.25 -1.58 8.16
CA ILE A 351 8.78 -1.46 8.16
C ILE A 351 8.14 -2.35 9.24
N GLY A 352 8.91 -3.24 9.89
CA GLY A 352 8.46 -3.92 11.11
C GLY A 352 8.34 -5.44 11.03
N GLY A 353 9.16 -6.12 10.21
CA GLY A 353 9.42 -7.56 10.28
C GLY A 353 8.25 -8.50 9.95
N SER A 354 7.05 -7.97 9.70
CA SER A 354 5.82 -8.75 9.49
C SER A 354 5.25 -8.66 8.07
N VAL A 355 5.92 -7.97 7.15
CA VAL A 355 5.44 -7.84 5.76
C VAL A 355 6.16 -8.85 4.88
N THR A 356 5.48 -9.95 4.58
CA THR A 356 5.96 -11.02 3.68
C THR A 356 5.89 -10.64 2.20
N ASP A 357 5.09 -9.63 1.83
CA ASP A 357 4.93 -9.15 0.46
C ASP A 357 5.27 -7.66 0.37
N VAL A 358 6.53 -7.35 0.05
CA VAL A 358 7.00 -5.96 -0.04
C VAL A 358 6.47 -5.34 -1.35
N PRO A 359 5.69 -4.24 -1.28
CA PRO A 359 5.17 -3.63 -2.50
C PRO A 359 6.29 -3.14 -3.43
N PRO A 360 6.08 -3.17 -4.76
CA PRO A 360 7.08 -2.70 -5.71
C PRO A 360 7.30 -1.18 -5.58
N PHE A 361 8.46 -0.71 -6.05
CA PHE A 361 8.78 0.70 -6.02
C PHE A 361 7.68 1.56 -6.70
N PRO A 362 7.12 2.57 -6.00
CA PRO A 362 6.02 3.36 -6.53
C PRO A 362 6.51 4.34 -7.60
N VAL A 363 6.12 4.09 -8.85
CA VAL A 363 6.45 4.94 -10.01
C VAL A 363 6.05 6.40 -9.78
N ARG A 364 4.96 6.62 -9.04
CA ARG A 364 4.49 7.96 -8.65
C ARG A 364 5.57 8.76 -7.92
N ALA A 365 6.29 8.17 -6.97
CA ALA A 365 7.35 8.84 -6.23
C ALA A 365 8.49 9.29 -7.16
N ALA A 366 8.88 8.45 -8.13
CA ALA A 366 9.87 8.80 -9.14
C ALA A 366 9.42 9.98 -10.02
N VAL A 367 8.14 9.98 -10.45
CA VAL A 367 7.57 11.07 -11.25
C VAL A 367 7.52 12.36 -10.43
N GLU A 368 7.08 12.31 -9.17
CA GLU A 368 7.07 13.47 -8.27
C GLU A 368 8.47 14.06 -8.09
N GLY A 369 9.49 13.21 -7.88
CA GLY A 369 10.88 13.64 -7.79
C GLY A 369 11.41 14.30 -9.07
N LEU A 370 11.10 13.74 -10.24
CA LEU A 370 11.54 14.29 -11.53
C LEU A 370 10.84 15.62 -11.86
N VAL A 371 9.54 15.74 -11.55
CA VAL A 371 8.79 16.98 -11.68
C VAL A 371 9.36 18.04 -10.74
N ALA A 372 9.64 17.69 -9.49
CA ALA A 372 10.25 18.60 -8.52
C ALA A 372 11.62 19.11 -9.00
N ALA A 373 12.48 18.22 -9.51
CA ALA A 373 13.78 18.59 -10.08
C ALA A 373 13.65 19.58 -11.25
N THR A 374 12.71 19.32 -12.15
CA THR A 374 12.44 20.16 -13.33
C THR A 374 11.92 21.55 -12.92
N LEU A 375 11.00 21.61 -11.96
CA LEU A 375 10.47 22.86 -11.41
C LEU A 375 11.56 23.68 -10.74
N VAL A 376 12.41 23.03 -9.93
CA VAL A 376 13.56 23.67 -9.29
C VAL A 376 14.52 24.24 -10.33
N GLY A 377 14.82 23.50 -11.40
CA GLY A 377 15.63 23.97 -12.53
C GLY A 377 15.05 25.19 -13.22
N ALA A 378 13.74 25.18 -13.47
CA ALA A 378 13.04 26.30 -14.09
C ALA A 378 13.13 27.55 -13.20
N LEU A 379 12.82 27.41 -11.91
CA LEU A 379 12.87 28.52 -10.95
C LEU A 379 14.29 29.08 -10.78
N ALA A 380 15.28 28.20 -10.61
CA ALA A 380 16.67 28.58 -10.50
C ALA A 380 17.21 29.24 -11.78
N GLY A 381 16.73 28.82 -12.95
CA GLY A 381 17.14 29.35 -14.26
C GLY A 381 16.63 30.76 -14.57
N ILE A 382 15.53 31.21 -13.94
CA ILE A 382 14.93 32.53 -14.19
C ILE A 382 15.91 33.67 -13.87
N ILE A 383 16.62 33.58 -12.74
CA ILE A 383 17.56 34.62 -12.28
C ILE A 383 18.73 34.81 -13.27
N PRO A 384 19.54 33.78 -13.60
CA PRO A 384 20.65 33.93 -14.54
C PRO A 384 20.18 34.28 -15.96
N ALA A 385 19.04 33.74 -16.42
CA ALA A 385 18.48 34.08 -17.72
C ALA A 385 18.08 35.57 -17.81
N THR A 386 17.52 36.12 -16.74
CA THR A 386 17.20 37.56 -16.65
C THR A 386 18.46 38.42 -16.67
N VAL A 387 19.52 37.99 -15.99
CA VAL A 387 20.83 38.67 -16.01
C VAL A 387 21.46 38.62 -17.41
N ALA A 388 21.39 37.49 -18.10
CA ALA A 388 21.93 37.31 -19.45
C ALA A 388 21.29 38.28 -20.47
N VAL A 389 19.98 38.48 -20.40
CA VAL A 389 19.26 39.39 -21.31
C VAL A 389 19.59 40.87 -21.07
N ARG A 390 20.04 41.23 -19.86
CA ARG A 390 20.42 42.61 -19.51
C ARG A 390 21.83 42.99 -19.97
N VAL A 391 22.61 42.05 -20.51
CA VAL A 391 23.92 42.34 -21.10
C VAL A 391 23.76 43.25 -22.32
N LYS A 392 24.43 44.41 -22.30
CA LYS A 392 24.46 45.36 -23.41
C LYS A 392 25.48 44.91 -24.46
N VAL A 393 25.06 44.88 -25.73
CA VAL A 393 25.92 44.48 -26.87
C VAL A 393 27.17 45.35 -26.97
N ILE A 394 27.04 46.66 -26.72
CA ILE A 394 28.15 47.61 -26.77
C ILE A 394 29.24 47.27 -25.72
N ASP A 395 28.84 46.84 -24.52
CA ASP A 395 29.76 46.52 -23.42
C ASP A 395 30.47 45.18 -23.66
N ALA A 396 29.81 44.25 -24.37
CA ALA A 396 30.34 42.92 -24.67
C ALA A 396 31.40 42.91 -25.80
N ILE A 397 31.46 43.94 -26.65
CA ILE A 397 32.38 44.02 -27.80
C ILE A 397 33.57 44.95 -27.52
N ARG A 398 33.45 45.86 -26.55
CA ARG A 398 34.44 46.90 -26.28
C ARG A 398 35.67 46.44 -25.47
N PHE A 399 35.67 45.22 -24.94
CA PHE A 399 36.75 44.63 -24.15
C PHE A 399 37.20 43.27 -24.70
#